data_AF-A0A7K3LW06-F1
#
_entry.id   AF-A0A7K3LW06-F1
#
_cell.length_a   1.000
_cell.length_b   1.000
_cell.length_c   1.000
_cell.angle_alpha   90.00
_cell.angle_beta   90.00
_cell.angle_gamma   90.00
#
_symmetry.space_group_name_H-M   'P 1'
#
loop_
_entity.id
_entity.type
_entity.pdbx_description
1 polymer ?
#
loop_
_entity_poly.entity_id
_entity_poly.type
_entity_poly.pdbx_seq_one_letter_code
_entity_poly.pdbx_strand_id
1 'polypeptide(L)'
;MKLVALTYDPTTRRVLVATHDRTPDATERDRMLPTVEEHPGEPPAAAVARALATVGVDEVPTALGQLSAITMWATFWADQAIWTADIRWAPADRRRSLAFDHTTVVVDARTALAERLWHDRVFTHGITGRHFTTTDAVALTKGFTGAEVTDPDVENRLRKIDGLAEVGPSPDAGGPAPTLWRWSV
;
A
#
# COMPACT_ATOMS: atom_id res chain seq x y z
N MET A 1 12.92 -6.10 -12.10
CA MET A 1 11.58 -6.37 -11.53
C MET A 1 10.80 -5.06 -11.40
N LYS A 2 9.46 -5.11 -11.43
CA LYS A 2 8.60 -3.94 -11.21
C LYS A 2 8.25 -3.83 -9.73
N LEU A 3 8.26 -2.62 -9.19
CA LEU A 3 7.90 -2.36 -7.79
C LEU A 3 6.50 -1.76 -7.70
N VAL A 4 5.62 -2.43 -6.98
CA VAL A 4 4.32 -1.89 -6.57
C VAL A 4 4.48 -1.33 -5.16
N ALA A 5 4.94 -0.08 -5.08
CA ALA A 5 5.03 0.67 -3.83
C ALA A 5 3.65 1.23 -3.46
N LEU A 6 3.21 0.99 -2.23
CA LEU A 6 1.84 1.23 -1.77
C LEU A 6 1.84 2.07 -0.50
N THR A 7 0.83 2.92 -0.38
CA THR A 7 0.47 3.55 0.89
C THR A 7 -1.04 3.63 1.01
N TYR A 8 -1.55 3.73 2.23
CA TYR A 8 -2.96 4.01 2.48
C TYR A 8 -3.11 5.45 2.93
N ASP A 9 -3.87 6.25 2.20
CA ASP A 9 -4.20 7.61 2.62
C ASP A 9 -5.51 7.58 3.44
N PRO A 10 -5.45 7.82 4.77
CA PRO A 10 -6.65 7.83 5.62
C PRO A 10 -7.57 9.03 5.35
N THR A 11 -7.06 10.12 4.76
CA THR A 11 -7.85 11.31 4.43
C THR A 11 -8.80 11.02 3.28
N THR A 12 -8.29 10.45 2.19
CA THR A 12 -9.11 10.09 1.02
C THR A 12 -9.68 8.67 1.10
N ARG A 13 -9.22 7.88 2.09
CA ARG A 13 -9.55 6.47 2.30
C ARG A 13 -9.25 5.61 1.08
N ARG A 14 -8.07 5.82 0.49
CA ARG A 14 -7.64 5.13 -0.74
C ARG A 14 -6.31 4.45 -0.54
N VAL A 15 -6.20 3.25 -1.10
CA VAL A 15 -4.90 2.63 -1.39
C VAL A 15 -4.31 3.35 -2.58
N LEU A 16 -3.11 3.89 -2.42
CA LEU A 16 -2.37 4.57 -3.46
C LEU A 16 -1.19 3.72 -3.89
N VAL A 17 -0.86 3.78 -5.18
CA VAL A 17 0.33 3.19 -5.77
C VAL A 17 1.26 4.29 -6.26
N ALA A 18 2.55 4.13 -6.00
CA ALA A 18 3.58 5.03 -6.43
C ALA A 18 3.89 4.81 -7.92
N THR A 19 3.96 5.91 -8.66
CA THR A 19 4.34 5.97 -10.07
C THR A 19 5.27 7.13 -10.28
N HIS A 20 6.04 7.14 -11.37
CA HIS A 20 6.83 8.30 -11.76
C HIS A 20 6.69 8.54 -13.25
N ASP A 21 6.99 9.78 -13.65
CA ASP A 21 6.98 10.18 -15.04
C ASP A 21 8.19 9.55 -15.76
N ARG A 22 7.97 8.94 -16.94
CA ARG A 22 9.06 8.34 -17.73
C ARG A 22 9.99 9.39 -18.34
N THR A 23 9.44 10.56 -18.64
CA THR A 23 10.12 11.71 -19.26
C THR A 23 9.56 12.99 -18.65
N PRO A 24 10.30 14.12 -18.66
CA PRO A 24 9.84 15.38 -18.07
C PRO A 24 8.48 15.87 -18.62
N ASP A 25 8.21 15.65 -19.91
CA ASP A 25 6.96 16.04 -20.57
C ASP A 25 5.91 14.91 -20.60
N ALA A 26 6.02 13.93 -19.69
CA ALA A 26 5.14 12.78 -19.63
C ALA A 26 3.68 13.17 -19.38
N THR A 27 2.79 12.53 -20.13
CA THR A 27 1.38 12.51 -19.76
C THR A 27 1.14 11.42 -18.72
N GLU A 28 -0.07 11.37 -18.14
CA GLU A 28 -0.42 10.32 -17.20
C GLU A 28 -0.29 8.90 -17.78
N ARG A 29 -0.42 8.73 -19.11
CA ARG A 29 -0.23 7.44 -19.79
C ARG A 29 1.23 7.03 -19.90
N ASP A 30 2.15 7.97 -19.80
CA ASP A 30 3.60 7.74 -19.85
C ASP A 30 4.18 7.44 -18.46
N ARG A 31 3.34 7.46 -17.40
CA ARG A 31 3.76 7.09 -16.06
C ARG A 31 4.06 5.61 -15.96
N MET A 32 5.01 5.26 -15.11
CA MET A 32 5.44 3.89 -14.88
C MET A 32 5.65 3.62 -13.39
N LEU A 33 5.64 2.33 -13.04
CA LEU A 33 6.06 1.86 -11.73
C LEU A 33 7.59 2.01 -11.60
N PRO A 34 8.11 2.26 -10.38
CA PRO A 34 9.54 2.15 -10.13
C PRO A 34 10.06 0.75 -10.52
N THR A 35 11.30 0.69 -10.98
CA THR A 35 11.93 -0.55 -11.44
C THR A 35 13.08 -0.91 -10.51
N VAL A 36 13.07 -2.16 -10.04
CA VAL A 36 14.14 -2.75 -9.23
C VAL A 36 15.08 -3.51 -10.16
N GLU A 37 16.33 -3.10 -10.18
CA GLU A 37 17.40 -3.87 -10.80
C GLU A 37 18.04 -4.75 -9.72
N GLU A 38 18.21 -6.04 -9.97
CA GLU A 38 18.86 -6.93 -9.01
C GLU A 38 20.35 -6.98 -9.28
N HIS A 39 21.16 -6.75 -8.24
CA HIS A 39 22.59 -6.96 -8.30
C HIS A 39 23.00 -8.24 -7.54
N PRO A 40 24.00 -8.99 -8.01
CA PRO A 40 24.46 -10.20 -7.32
C PRO A 40 24.84 -9.92 -5.86
N GLY A 41 24.22 -10.66 -4.93
CA GLY A 41 24.47 -10.54 -3.49
C GLY A 41 23.79 -9.35 -2.80
N GLU A 42 23.03 -8.52 -3.53
CA GLU A 42 22.28 -7.40 -2.95
C GLU A 42 21.02 -7.92 -2.23
N PRO A 43 20.79 -7.56 -0.95
CA PRO A 43 19.54 -7.89 -0.28
C PRO A 43 18.33 -7.23 -0.98
N PRO A 44 17.17 -7.89 -1.06
CA PRO A 44 15.98 -7.32 -1.72
C PRO A 44 15.58 -5.94 -1.18
N ALA A 45 15.73 -5.72 0.13
CA ALA A 45 15.45 -4.42 0.75
C ALA A 45 16.35 -3.30 0.23
N ALA A 46 17.64 -3.58 -0.02
CA ALA A 46 18.58 -2.60 -0.55
C ALA A 46 18.27 -2.28 -2.02
N ALA A 47 17.92 -3.29 -2.82
CA ALA A 47 17.51 -3.10 -4.21
C ALA A 47 16.22 -2.25 -4.32
N VAL A 48 15.23 -2.49 -3.45
CA VAL A 48 14.01 -1.68 -3.36
C VAL A 48 14.33 -0.24 -2.94
N ALA A 49 15.15 -0.04 -1.88
CA ALA A 49 15.54 1.29 -1.43
C ALA A 49 16.26 2.07 -2.54
N ARG A 50 17.19 1.43 -3.25
CA ARG A 50 17.88 2.05 -4.40
C ARG A 50 16.92 2.45 -5.51
N ALA A 51 15.95 1.59 -5.85
CA ALA A 51 14.94 1.90 -6.86
C ALA A 51 14.10 3.13 -6.48
N LEU A 52 13.72 3.24 -5.20
CA LEU A 52 12.91 4.36 -4.68
C LEU A 52 13.70 5.67 -4.58
N ALA A 53 14.99 5.61 -4.25
CA ALA A 53 15.87 6.77 -4.25
C ALA A 53 15.97 7.43 -5.63
N THR A 54 15.83 6.66 -6.73
CA THR A 54 15.80 7.24 -8.08
C THR A 54 14.59 8.14 -8.36
N VAL A 55 13.55 8.04 -7.53
CA VAL A 55 12.33 8.86 -7.57
C VAL A 55 12.19 9.71 -6.30
N GLY A 56 13.32 9.96 -5.63
CA GLY A 56 13.44 10.87 -4.49
C GLY A 56 12.90 10.34 -3.16
N VAL A 57 12.53 9.05 -3.06
CA VAL A 57 12.05 8.44 -1.81
C VAL A 57 13.20 7.71 -1.13
N ASP A 58 13.75 8.34 -0.08
CA ASP A 58 14.84 7.77 0.73
C ASP A 58 14.34 7.00 1.97
N GLU A 59 13.03 7.04 2.22
CA GLU A 59 12.38 6.31 3.31
C GLU A 59 12.49 4.80 3.13
N VAL A 60 12.73 4.10 4.24
CA VAL A 60 12.73 2.63 4.24
C VAL A 60 11.27 2.14 4.22
N PRO A 61 10.91 1.20 3.34
CA PRO A 61 9.58 0.59 3.36
C PRO A 61 9.28 -0.04 4.72
N THR A 62 8.07 0.19 5.26
CA THR A 62 7.63 -0.48 6.50
C THR A 62 7.59 -1.99 6.33
N ALA A 63 7.19 -2.45 5.14
CA ALA A 63 7.25 -3.84 4.75
C ALA A 63 7.50 -3.97 3.25
N LEU A 64 8.05 -5.11 2.85
CA LEU A 64 8.25 -5.45 1.45
C LEU A 64 8.22 -6.95 1.25
N GLY A 65 8.04 -7.36 0.00
CA GLY A 65 8.15 -8.75 -0.38
C GLY A 65 8.04 -8.95 -1.88
N GLN A 66 8.02 -10.21 -2.28
CA GLN A 66 7.90 -10.60 -3.67
C GLN A 66 6.51 -11.20 -3.95
N LEU A 67 5.92 -10.83 -5.08
CA LEU A 67 4.65 -11.39 -5.57
C LEU A 67 4.88 -12.44 -6.66
N SER A 68 5.88 -12.22 -7.51
CA SER A 68 6.24 -13.12 -8.61
C SER A 68 7.72 -12.97 -8.96
N ALA A 69 8.21 -13.76 -9.92
CA ALA A 69 9.58 -13.65 -10.43
C ALA A 69 9.94 -12.26 -11.00
N ILE A 70 8.95 -11.41 -11.31
CA ILE A 70 9.19 -10.09 -11.93
C ILE A 70 8.53 -8.93 -11.18
N THR A 71 7.82 -9.18 -10.08
CA THR A 71 7.05 -8.15 -9.36
C THR A 71 7.33 -8.22 -7.86
N MET A 72 7.74 -7.08 -7.30
CA MET A 72 7.89 -6.84 -5.87
C MET A 72 6.82 -5.87 -5.36
N TRP A 73 6.57 -5.90 -4.06
CA TRP A 73 5.73 -4.93 -3.37
C TRP A 73 6.49 -4.30 -2.21
N ALA A 74 6.13 -3.06 -1.89
CA ALA A 74 6.60 -2.34 -0.73
C ALA A 74 5.44 -1.52 -0.16
N THR A 75 5.34 -1.39 1.16
CA THR A 75 4.35 -0.52 1.81
C THR A 75 5.03 0.58 2.61
N PHE A 76 4.36 1.72 2.67
CA PHE A 76 4.74 2.87 3.46
C PHE A 76 3.56 3.35 4.29
N TRP A 77 3.85 3.77 5.50
CA TRP A 77 2.88 4.49 6.30
C TRP A 77 2.71 5.93 5.78
N ALA A 78 1.49 6.46 5.91
CA ALA A 78 1.12 7.75 5.35
C ALA A 78 1.93 8.93 5.93
N ASP A 79 2.46 8.76 7.15
CA ASP A 79 3.25 9.75 7.89
C ASP A 79 4.75 9.75 7.54
N GLN A 80 5.22 8.80 6.71
CA GLN A 80 6.60 8.79 6.22
C GLN A 80 6.84 9.88 5.16
N ALA A 81 8.10 10.30 5.00
CA ALA A 81 8.53 11.29 4.02
C ALA A 81 8.56 10.75 2.57
N ILE A 82 7.44 10.21 2.09
CA ILE A 82 7.29 9.56 0.77
C ILE A 82 6.67 10.47 -0.30
N TRP A 83 6.26 11.68 0.09
CA TRP A 83 5.56 12.64 -0.75
C TRP A 83 6.55 13.59 -1.43
N THR A 84 7.24 13.10 -2.46
CA THR A 84 8.36 13.80 -3.13
C THR A 84 7.91 14.44 -4.45
N ALA A 85 8.75 15.32 -5.00
CA ALA A 85 8.44 16.01 -6.26
C ALA A 85 8.45 15.07 -7.49
N ASP A 86 9.20 13.97 -7.43
CA ASP A 86 9.43 13.07 -8.57
C ASP A 86 8.52 11.83 -8.58
N ILE A 87 7.83 11.58 -7.46
CA ILE A 87 6.85 10.49 -7.34
C ILE A 87 5.41 11.00 -7.40
N ARG A 88 4.53 10.18 -7.94
CA ARG A 88 3.09 10.43 -8.07
C ARG A 88 2.34 9.26 -7.47
N TRP A 89 1.62 9.55 -6.40
CA TRP A 89 0.74 8.59 -5.73
C TRP A 89 -0.66 8.68 -6.34
N ALA A 90 -1.14 7.58 -6.91
CA ALA A 90 -2.45 7.51 -7.56
C ALA A 90 -3.27 6.34 -7.00
N PRO A 91 -4.61 6.39 -7.00
CA PRO A 91 -5.43 5.28 -6.51
C PRO A 91 -5.07 3.96 -7.20
N ALA A 92 -4.94 2.88 -6.41
CA ALA A 92 -4.59 1.56 -6.95
C ALA A 92 -5.70 0.96 -7.83
N ASP A 93 -6.95 1.42 -7.67
CA ASP A 93 -8.12 1.08 -8.48
C ASP A 93 -8.32 2.02 -9.69
N ARG A 94 -7.30 2.81 -10.04
CA ARG A 94 -7.35 3.75 -11.16
C ARG A 94 -7.69 3.08 -12.50
N ARG A 95 -8.47 3.79 -13.31
CA ARG A 95 -8.90 3.35 -14.65
C ARG A 95 -7.92 3.73 -15.77
N ARG A 96 -6.99 4.65 -15.50
CA ARG A 96 -6.07 5.19 -16.52
C ARG A 96 -4.87 4.26 -16.70
N SER A 97 -4.47 4.05 -17.95
CA SER A 97 -3.35 3.17 -18.31
C SER A 97 -2.01 3.77 -17.87
N LEU A 98 -1.07 2.92 -17.44
CA LEU A 98 0.36 3.24 -17.37
C LEU A 98 1.08 2.83 -18.65
N ALA A 99 2.32 3.26 -18.76
CA ALA A 99 3.24 2.78 -19.77
C ALA A 99 3.45 1.26 -19.67
N PHE A 100 3.71 0.64 -20.83
CA PHE A 100 3.93 -0.80 -20.96
C PHE A 100 2.75 -1.62 -20.41
N ASP A 101 3.03 -2.69 -19.66
CA ASP A 101 2.06 -3.57 -19.02
C ASP A 101 1.84 -3.23 -17.54
N HIS A 102 2.27 -2.05 -17.09
CA HIS A 102 2.26 -1.70 -15.67
C HIS A 102 0.86 -1.60 -15.07
N THR A 103 -0.17 -1.32 -15.88
CA THR A 103 -1.57 -1.42 -15.41
C THR A 103 -1.93 -2.85 -15.04
N THR A 104 -1.58 -3.83 -15.87
CA THR A 104 -1.81 -5.26 -15.57
C THR A 104 -1.08 -5.65 -14.30
N VAL A 105 0.17 -5.22 -14.14
CA VAL A 105 0.99 -5.50 -12.95
C VAL A 105 0.34 -4.96 -11.67
N VAL A 106 -0.23 -3.75 -11.71
CA VAL A 106 -0.96 -3.19 -10.55
C VAL A 106 -2.23 -4.00 -10.25
N VAL A 107 -2.99 -4.42 -11.28
CA VAL A 107 -4.20 -5.24 -11.11
C VAL A 107 -3.87 -6.60 -10.50
N ASP A 108 -2.85 -7.27 -11.02
CA ASP A 108 -2.40 -8.58 -10.51
C ASP A 108 -1.88 -8.45 -9.09
N ALA A 109 -1.09 -7.41 -8.81
CA ALA A 109 -0.56 -7.16 -7.48
C ALA A 109 -1.66 -6.86 -6.47
N ARG A 110 -2.65 -6.05 -6.84
CA ARG A 110 -3.81 -5.74 -6.01
C ARG A 110 -4.60 -6.99 -5.67
N THR A 111 -4.78 -7.89 -6.64
CA THR A 111 -5.47 -9.17 -6.44
C THR A 111 -4.69 -10.07 -5.47
N ALA A 112 -3.39 -10.26 -5.69
CA ALA A 112 -2.54 -11.08 -4.82
C ALA A 112 -2.42 -10.51 -3.40
N LEU A 113 -2.36 -9.19 -3.25
CA LEU A 113 -2.30 -8.53 -1.95
C LEU A 113 -3.64 -8.52 -1.22
N ALA A 114 -4.77 -8.58 -1.94
CA ALA A 114 -6.09 -8.75 -1.33
C ALA A 114 -6.20 -10.07 -0.57
N GLU A 115 -5.59 -11.14 -1.09
CA GLU A 115 -5.55 -12.45 -0.42
C GLU A 115 -4.69 -12.43 0.85
N ARG A 116 -3.68 -11.55 0.89
CA ARG A 116 -2.80 -11.36 2.05
C ARG A 116 -3.38 -10.42 3.10
N LEU A 117 -4.20 -9.47 2.68
CA LEU A 117 -4.81 -8.50 3.58
C LEU A 117 -5.58 -9.23 4.71
N TRP A 118 -5.24 -8.91 5.95
CA TRP A 118 -5.78 -9.50 7.18
C TRP A 118 -5.33 -10.93 7.53
N HIS A 119 -4.48 -11.56 6.70
CA HIS A 119 -3.92 -12.89 6.97
C HIS A 119 -2.39 -12.87 7.09
N ASP A 120 -1.74 -11.99 6.32
CA ASP A 120 -0.31 -11.73 6.39
C ASP A 120 -0.06 -10.54 7.32
N ARG A 121 0.53 -10.81 8.49
CA ARG A 121 0.79 -9.77 9.50
C ARG A 121 1.75 -8.70 8.99
N VAL A 122 2.77 -9.07 8.21
CA VAL A 122 3.80 -8.13 7.73
C VAL A 122 3.19 -7.12 6.76
N PHE A 123 2.44 -7.61 5.78
CA PHE A 123 1.72 -6.77 4.82
C PHE A 123 0.63 -5.93 5.51
N THR A 124 -0.19 -6.56 6.36
CA THR A 124 -1.31 -5.87 7.03
C THR A 124 -0.80 -4.74 7.92
N HIS A 125 0.22 -4.99 8.76
CA HIS A 125 0.88 -3.95 9.56
C HIS A 125 1.50 -2.86 8.68
N GLY A 126 2.19 -3.28 7.62
CA GLY A 126 2.85 -2.37 6.69
C GLY A 126 1.89 -1.39 6.00
N ILE A 127 0.67 -1.81 5.64
CA ILE A 127 -0.29 -0.94 4.94
C ILE A 127 -1.22 -0.17 5.88
N THR A 128 -1.47 -0.66 7.10
CA THR A 128 -2.45 -0.06 8.02
C THR A 128 -1.88 1.05 8.90
N GLY A 129 -0.57 1.12 9.10
CA GLY A 129 -0.01 2.03 10.11
C GLY A 129 0.07 1.39 11.49
N ARG A 130 0.53 2.18 12.47
CA ARG A 130 0.55 1.76 13.89
C ARG A 130 -0.86 1.59 14.46
N HIS A 131 -1.80 2.40 13.97
CA HIS A 131 -3.20 2.42 14.36
C HIS A 131 -4.08 2.78 13.16
N PHE A 132 -5.30 2.24 13.14
CA PHE A 132 -6.29 2.47 12.09
C PHE A 132 -7.70 2.24 12.63
N THR A 133 -8.71 2.78 11.98
CA THR A 133 -10.11 2.59 12.37
C THR A 133 -10.77 1.43 11.62
N THR A 134 -11.88 0.89 12.13
CA THR A 134 -12.71 -0.08 11.37
C THR A 134 -13.12 0.49 10.01
N THR A 135 -13.41 1.80 9.94
CA THR A 135 -13.72 2.48 8.67
C THR A 135 -12.55 2.42 7.69
N ASP A 136 -11.31 2.57 8.17
CA ASP A 136 -10.12 2.42 7.32
C ASP A 136 -9.96 0.98 6.84
N ALA A 137 -10.23 0.00 7.73
CA ALA A 137 -10.16 -1.41 7.39
C ALA A 137 -11.21 -1.84 6.34
N VAL A 138 -12.43 -1.29 6.41
CA VAL A 138 -13.44 -1.46 5.35
C VAL A 138 -12.95 -0.84 4.05
N ALA A 139 -12.44 0.40 4.09
CA ALA A 139 -11.94 1.10 2.91
C ALA A 139 -10.73 0.38 2.27
N LEU A 140 -9.82 -0.17 3.06
CA LEU A 140 -8.72 -1.02 2.60
C LEU A 140 -9.25 -2.29 1.92
N THR A 141 -10.20 -2.98 2.56
CA THR A 141 -10.80 -4.21 2.00
C THR A 141 -11.44 -3.93 0.65
N LYS A 142 -12.26 -2.87 0.55
CA LYS A 142 -12.83 -2.41 -0.72
C LYS A 142 -11.76 -1.96 -1.71
N GLY A 143 -10.75 -1.25 -1.23
CA GLY A 143 -9.61 -0.77 -2.00
C GLY A 143 -8.86 -1.89 -2.70
N PHE A 144 -8.67 -3.04 -2.06
CA PHE A 144 -7.99 -4.20 -2.65
C PHE A 144 -8.93 -5.16 -3.41
N THR A 145 -10.11 -5.46 -2.87
CA THR A 145 -11.02 -6.48 -3.44
C THR A 145 -12.04 -5.91 -4.43
N GLY A 146 -12.39 -4.63 -4.30
CA GLY A 146 -13.55 -4.02 -4.96
C GLY A 146 -14.91 -4.42 -4.37
N ALA A 147 -14.94 -5.33 -3.40
CA ALA A 147 -16.17 -5.78 -2.75
C ALA A 147 -16.59 -4.84 -1.61
N GLU A 148 -17.90 -4.67 -1.42
CA GLU A 148 -18.44 -4.04 -0.22
C GLU A 148 -18.36 -5.05 0.95
N VAL A 149 -17.93 -4.56 2.11
CA VAL A 149 -17.88 -5.35 3.36
C VAL A 149 -18.48 -4.52 4.49
N THR A 150 -19.03 -5.19 5.50
CA THR A 150 -19.63 -4.53 6.65
C THR A 150 -18.61 -4.38 7.78
N ASP A 151 -18.81 -3.38 8.64
CA ASP A 151 -18.00 -3.17 9.84
C ASP A 151 -17.94 -4.45 10.71
N PRO A 152 -19.07 -5.13 11.05
CA PRO A 152 -19.03 -6.35 11.85
C PRO A 152 -18.19 -7.48 11.24
N ASP A 153 -18.24 -7.67 9.92
CA ASP A 153 -17.45 -8.72 9.25
C ASP A 153 -15.96 -8.43 9.35
N VAL A 154 -15.58 -7.17 9.14
CA VAL A 154 -14.19 -6.72 9.24
C VAL A 154 -13.70 -6.82 10.68
N GLU A 155 -14.45 -6.32 11.66
CA GLU A 155 -14.05 -6.42 13.08
C GLU A 155 -13.89 -7.87 13.54
N ASN A 156 -14.81 -8.77 13.16
CA ASN A 156 -14.71 -10.19 13.48
C ASN A 156 -13.46 -10.86 12.89
N ARG A 157 -12.97 -10.35 11.76
CA ARG A 157 -11.70 -10.77 11.17
C ARG A 157 -10.51 -10.15 11.91
N LEU A 158 -10.55 -8.86 12.23
CA LEU A 158 -9.48 -8.15 12.94
C LEU A 158 -9.21 -8.73 14.34
N ARG A 159 -10.26 -9.11 15.10
CA ARG A 159 -10.12 -9.74 16.43
C ARG A 159 -9.33 -11.06 16.43
N LYS A 160 -9.16 -11.68 15.26
CA LYS A 160 -8.44 -12.94 15.10
C LYS A 160 -6.96 -12.75 14.72
N ILE A 161 -6.53 -11.51 14.49
CA ILE A 161 -5.15 -11.20 14.09
C ILE A 161 -4.27 -11.08 15.33
N ASP A 162 -3.30 -11.99 15.44
CA ASP A 162 -2.33 -11.95 16.54
C ASP A 162 -1.53 -10.64 16.54
N GLY A 163 -1.47 -10.02 17.72
CA GLY A 163 -0.79 -8.75 17.92
C GLY A 163 -1.63 -7.52 17.53
N LEU A 164 -2.89 -7.65 17.12
CA LEU A 164 -3.79 -6.53 16.90
C LEU A 164 -4.78 -6.39 18.06
N ALA A 165 -4.84 -5.20 18.67
CA ALA A 165 -5.70 -4.92 19.81
C ALA A 165 -6.83 -3.94 19.43
N GLU A 166 -8.05 -4.25 19.88
CA GLU A 166 -9.18 -3.33 19.90
C GLU A 166 -8.98 -2.32 21.03
N VAL A 167 -8.87 -1.03 20.70
CA VAL A 167 -8.62 0.05 21.67
C VAL A 167 -9.93 0.66 22.18
N GLY A 168 -10.99 0.61 21.37
CA GLY A 168 -12.29 1.23 21.66
C GLY A 168 -12.65 2.31 20.63
N PRO A 169 -13.66 3.16 20.87
CA PRO A 169 -14.11 4.15 19.90
C PRO A 169 -13.03 5.19 19.60
N SER A 170 -12.87 5.55 18.31
CA SER A 170 -11.96 6.61 17.87
C SER A 170 -12.45 7.99 18.34
N PRO A 171 -11.58 8.81 18.98
CA PRO A 171 -11.99 10.07 19.61
C PRO A 171 -12.39 11.18 18.61
N ASP A 172 -11.98 11.07 17.34
CA ASP A 172 -12.07 12.17 16.36
C ASP A 172 -13.25 12.03 15.36
N ALA A 173 -14.24 11.20 15.66
CA ALA A 173 -15.38 11.02 14.77
C ALA A 173 -16.46 12.08 15.01
N GLY A 174 -16.72 12.94 14.02
CA GLY A 174 -17.87 13.85 14.00
C GLY A 174 -19.24 13.15 13.83
N GLY A 175 -19.38 11.92 14.35
CA GLY A 175 -20.51 10.98 14.22
C GLY A 175 -20.28 9.74 15.12
N PRO A 176 -20.99 8.61 14.92
CA PRO A 176 -20.68 7.37 15.64
C PRO A 176 -19.20 7.01 15.44
N ALA A 177 -18.46 6.92 16.54
CA ALA A 177 -17.04 6.69 16.50
C ALA A 177 -16.72 5.28 16.01
N PRO A 178 -15.95 5.12 14.91
CA PRO A 178 -15.50 3.80 14.49
C PRO A 178 -14.51 3.25 15.50
N THR A 179 -14.47 1.93 15.65
CA THR A 179 -13.52 1.25 16.54
C THR A 179 -12.08 1.52 16.07
N LEU A 180 -11.23 1.90 17.01
CA LEU A 180 -9.80 2.11 16.82
C LEU A 180 -9.06 0.80 17.11
N TRP A 181 -8.17 0.44 16.21
CA TRP A 181 -7.29 -0.72 16.29
C TRP A 181 -5.85 -0.28 16.39
N ARG A 182 -5.04 -1.02 17.15
CA ARG A 182 -3.62 -0.73 17.33
C ARG A 182 -2.81 -2.00 17.34
N TRP A 183 -1.67 -1.98 16.66
CA TRP A 183 -0.71 -3.06 16.74
C TRP A 183 0.04 -3.04 18.08
N SER A 184 0.10 -4.21 18.70
CA SER A 184 0.95 -4.51 19.84
C SER A 184 2.37 -4.62 19.27
N VAL A 185 3.20 -3.62 19.59
CA VAL A 185 4.63 -3.62 19.25
C VAL A 185 5.33 -4.85 19.82
#